data_AF-A0A497KD23-F1
#
_entry.id   AF-A0A497KD23-F1
#
_cell.length_a   1.000
_cell.length_b   1.000
_cell.length_c   1.000
_cell.angle_alpha   90.00
_cell.angle_beta   90.00
_cell.angle_gamma   90.00
#
_symmetry.space_group_name_H-M   'P 1'
#
loop_
_entity.id
_entity.type
_entity.pdbx_description
1 polymer ?
#
loop_
_entity_poly.entity_id
_entity_poly.type
_entity_poly.pdbx_seq_one_letter_code
_entity_poly.pdbx_strand_id
1 'polypeptide(L)' 'MTTVWLPEDLVELLDKVKEARKDPTRSDTVRFLLLKALADLSFLPAITKKALGIITTKEIEK' A
#
# COMPACT_ATOMS: atom_id res chain seq x y z
N MET A 1 15.51 -8.15 -10.22
CA MET A 1 15.38 -6.72 -9.92
C MET A 1 14.40 -6.15 -10.92
N THR A 2 13.31 -5.54 -10.47
CA THR A 2 12.30 -4.94 -11.36
C THR A 2 12.43 -3.44 -11.27
N THR A 3 12.54 -2.77 -12.41
CA THR A 3 12.61 -1.31 -12.49
C THR A 3 11.27 -0.79 -12.99
N VAL A 4 10.75 0.24 -12.32
CA VAL A 4 9.56 0.98 -12.77
C VAL A 4 9.94 2.44 -12.94
N TRP A 5 9.43 3.06 -13.99
CA TRP A 5 9.57 4.50 -14.19
C TRP A 5 8.42 5.21 -13.49
N LEU A 6 8.74 6.30 -12.78
CA LEU A 6 7.77 7.19 -12.15
C LEU A 6 8.11 8.64 -12.54
N PRO A 7 7.09 9.49 -12.76
CA PRO A 7 7.27 10.94 -12.85
C PRO A 7 8.01 11.53 -11.64
N GLU A 8 8.78 12.60 -11.84
CA GLU A 8 9.62 13.21 -10.81
C GLU A 8 8.80 13.76 -9.63
N ASP A 9 7.68 14.41 -9.92
CA ASP A 9 6.71 14.90 -8.92
C ASP A 9 6.16 13.76 -8.04
N LEU A 10 5.94 12.58 -8.62
CA LEU A 10 5.52 11.40 -7.89
C LEU A 10 6.64 10.83 -7.01
N VAL A 11 7.90 10.91 -7.45
CA VAL A 11 9.06 10.49 -6.63
C VAL A 11 9.18 11.39 -5.40
N GLU A 12 9.00 12.69 -5.53
CA GLU A 12 9.00 13.62 -4.39
C GLU A 12 7.87 13.33 -3.40
N LEU A 13 6.67 13.03 -3.89
CA LEU A 13 5.55 12.61 -3.04
C LEU A 13 5.86 11.31 -2.31
N LEU A 14 6.48 10.34 -3.01
CA LEU A 14 6.86 9.07 -2.42
C LEU A 14 7.88 9.26 -1.29
N ASP A 15 8.84 10.17 -1.43
CA ASP A 15 9.80 10.48 -0.38
C ASP A 15 9.14 11.09 0.86
N LYS A 16 8.21 12.03 0.68
CA LYS A 16 7.44 12.59 1.79
C LYS A 16 6.64 11.52 2.54
N VAL A 17 6.02 10.60 1.80
CA VAL A 17 5.25 9.50 2.41
C VAL A 17 6.17 8.51 3.13
N LYS A 18 7.32 8.17 2.54
CA LYS A 18 8.36 7.33 3.16
C LYS A 18 8.80 7.91 4.51
N GLU A 19 9.11 9.20 4.55
CA GLU A 19 9.52 9.89 5.78
C GLU A 19 8.41 9.89 6.84
N ALA A 20 7.18 10.22 6.46
CA ALA A 20 6.04 10.24 7.37
C ALA A 20 5.77 8.86 8.00
N ARG A 21 5.96 7.79 7.22
CA ARG A 21 5.80 6.40 7.67
C ARG A 21 7.03 5.81 8.35
N LYS A 22 8.19 6.47 8.22
CA LYS A 22 9.51 5.97 8.64
C LYS A 22 9.86 4.65 7.96
N ASP A 23 9.45 4.48 6.71
CA ASP A 23 9.78 3.29 5.93
C ASP A 23 11.30 3.33 5.57
N PRO A 24 12.00 2.18 5.62
CA PRO A 24 13.46 2.15 5.43
C PRO A 24 13.87 2.43 3.97
N THR A 25 13.08 2.02 2.99
CA THR A 25 13.36 2.26 1.57
C THR A 25 12.13 2.71 0.80
N ARG A 26 12.33 3.38 -0.35
CA ARG A 26 11.23 3.73 -1.29
C ARG A 26 10.46 2.49 -1.73
N SER A 27 11.15 1.36 -1.92
CA SER A 27 10.55 0.09 -2.32
C SER A 27 9.57 -0.43 -1.28
N ASP A 28 9.85 -0.25 0.01
CA ASP A 28 8.93 -0.66 1.09
C ASP A 28 7.68 0.21 1.09
N THR A 29 7.82 1.52 0.88
CA THR A 29 6.69 2.45 0.73
C THR A 29 5.83 2.09 -0.49
N VAL A 30 6.44 1.89 -1.67
CA VAL A 30 5.72 1.48 -2.88
C VAL A 30 5.00 0.15 -2.66
N ARG A 31 5.66 -0.83 -2.04
CA ARG A 31 5.05 -2.13 -1.71
C ARG A 31 3.81 -1.95 -0.84
N PHE A 32 3.91 -1.16 0.22
CA PHE A 32 2.77 -0.89 1.10
C PHE A 32 1.62 -0.21 0.35
N LEU A 33 1.90 0.85 -0.41
CA LEU A 33 0.89 1.60 -1.16
C LEU A 33 0.18 0.71 -2.20
N LEU A 34 0.93 -0.13 -2.92
CA LEU A 34 0.37 -1.10 -3.86
C LEU A 34 -0.53 -2.11 -3.14
N LEU A 35 -0.06 -2.69 -2.03
CA LEU A 35 -0.86 -3.65 -1.26
C LEU A 35 -2.14 -3.01 -0.71
N LYS A 36 -2.06 -1.76 -0.24
CA LYS A 36 -3.23 -1.00 0.24
C LYS A 36 -4.24 -0.78 -0.89
N ALA A 37 -3.78 -0.31 -2.05
CA ALA A 37 -4.64 -0.11 -3.21
C ALA A 37 -5.29 -1.41 -3.70
N LEU A 38 -4.52 -2.50 -3.77
CA LEU A 38 -5.05 -3.81 -4.16
C LEU A 38 -6.06 -4.37 -3.16
N ALA A 39 -5.87 -4.11 -1.86
CA ALA A 39 -6.85 -4.47 -0.85
C ALA A 39 -8.16 -3.68 -1.01
N ASP A 40 -8.05 -2.36 -1.23
CA ASP A 40 -9.20 -1.47 -1.42
C ASP A 40 -9.99 -1.84 -2.67
N LEU A 41 -9.28 -2.18 -3.76
CA LEU A 41 -9.85 -2.69 -5.00
C LEU A 41 -10.32 -4.16 -4.92
N SER A 42 -10.21 -4.78 -3.74
CA SER A 42 -10.60 -6.16 -3.49
C SER A 42 -9.87 -7.26 -4.30
N PHE A 43 -8.68 -6.97 -4.79
CA PHE A 43 -7.78 -7.93 -5.45
C PHE A 43 -6.98 -8.80 -4.48
N LEU A 44 -6.98 -8.49 -3.18
CA LEU A 44 -6.31 -9.30 -2.16
C LEU A 44 -7.26 -10.28 -1.43
N PRO A 45 -6.79 -11.48 -1.07
CA PRO A 45 -7.54 -12.41 -0.21
C PRO A 45 -7.89 -11.77 1.14
N ALA A 46 -8.99 -12.23 1.77
CA ALA A 46 -9.49 -11.67 3.03
C ALA A 46 -8.46 -11.68 4.17
N ILE A 47 -7.62 -12.73 4.24
CA ILE A 47 -6.54 -12.88 5.23
C ILE A 47 -5.53 -11.72 5.11
N THR A 48 -5.18 -11.33 3.89
CA THR A 48 -4.22 -10.24 3.63
C THR A 48 -4.82 -8.87 3.91
N LYS A 49 -6.13 -8.68 3.66
CA LYS A 49 -6.84 -7.42 4.00
C LYS A 49 -6.86 -7.17 5.51
N LYS A 50 -7.10 -8.21 6.31
CA LYS A 50 -7.07 -8.14 7.78
C LYS A 50 -5.70 -7.72 8.32
N ALA A 51 -4.62 -8.26 7.74
CA ALA A 51 -3.25 -7.87 8.07
C ALA A 51 -2.92 -6.41 7.73
N LEU A 52 -3.67 -5.79 6.82
CA LEU A 52 -3.56 -4.37 6.44
C LEU A 52 -4.51 -3.46 7.23
N GLY A 53 -5.24 -3.99 8.22
CA GLY A 53 -6.20 -3.24 9.03
C GLY A 53 -7.48 -2.85 8.30
N ILE A 54 -7.79 -3.48 7.16
CA ILE A 54 -8.96 -3.18 6.36
C ILE A 54 -10.09 -4.13 6.76
N ILE A 55 -11.07 -3.61 7.50
CA ILE A 55 -12.27 -4.35 7.90
C ILE A 55 -13.18 -4.43 6.68
N THR A 56 -13.26 -5.61 6.06
CA THR A 56 -14.26 -5.84 5.02
C THR A 56 -15.66 -5.83 5.64
N THR A 57 -16.57 -5.03 5.09
CA THR A 57 -17.95 -4.81 5.55
C THR A 57 -18.78 -6.09 5.73
N LYS A 58 -18.34 -7.23 5.19
CA LYS A 58 -18.98 -8.55 5.38
C LYS A 58 -18.91 -9.09 6.82
N GLU A 59 -18.08 -8.53 7.70
CA GLU A 59 -18.04 -8.93 9.13
C GLU A 59 -19.05 -8.15 10.01
N ILE A 60 -19.73 -7.13 9.46
CA ILE A 60 -20.67 -6.27 10.23
C ILE A 60 -22.11 -6.82 10.19
N GLU A 61 -22.40 -7.84 9.36
CA GLU A 61 -23.74 -8.45 9.24
C GLU A 61 -23.80 -9.88 9.82
N LYS A 62 -23.16 -10.13 10.97
CA LYS A 62 -23.32 -11.41 11.67
C LYS A 62 -23.54 -11.23 13.17
#